data_AF-A0A519V680-F1
#
_entry.id   AF-A0A519V680-F1
#
_cell.length_a   1.000
_cell.length_b   1.000
_cell.length_c   1.000
_cell.angle_alpha   90.00
_cell.angle_beta   90.00
_cell.angle_gamma   90.00
#
_symmetry.space_group_name_H-M   'P 1'
#
loop_
_entity.id
_entity.type
_entity.pdbx_description
1 polymer ?
#
loop_
_entity_poly.entity_id
_entity_poly.type
_entity_poly.pdbx_seq_one_letter_code
_entity_poly.pdbx_strand_id
1 'polypeptide(L)' 'MRYALATALLLTATLLSCQKKDDPVVSAPTYLVSTLAGTGASGRVDGPGSTATFAGPGQVALDAQGNLYVA' A
#
# COMPACT_ATOMS: atom_id res chain seq x y z
N MET A 1 12.39 -59.06 -1.20
CA MET A 1 12.97 -57.74 -0.88
C MET A 1 13.03 -56.75 -2.06
N ARG A 2 12.55 -57.07 -3.28
CA ARG A 2 12.71 -56.18 -4.46
C ARG A 2 11.59 -55.12 -4.64
N TYR A 3 10.44 -55.28 -3.98
CA TYR A 3 9.30 -54.35 -4.10
C TYR A 3 9.40 -53.10 -3.19
N ALA A 4 10.26 -53.12 -2.17
CA ALA A 4 10.39 -52.03 -1.20
C ALA A 4 11.02 -50.75 -1.79
N LEU A 5 11.88 -50.88 -2.81
CA LEU A 5 12.50 -49.74 -3.49
C LEU A 5 11.52 -49.05 -4.47
N ALA A 6 10.63 -49.84 -5.10
CA ALA A 6 9.67 -49.34 -6.09
C ALA A 6 8.53 -48.53 -5.44
N THR A 7 8.05 -48.95 -4.26
CA THR A 7 7.04 -48.19 -3.51
C THR A 7 7.62 -46.93 -2.87
N ALA A 8 8.90 -46.94 -2.45
CA ALA A 8 9.58 -45.76 -1.93
C ALA A 8 9.76 -44.65 -2.99
N LEU A 9 10.02 -45.03 -4.25
CA LEU A 9 10.16 -44.08 -5.37
C LEU A 9 8.80 -43.49 -5.81
N LEU A 10 7.73 -44.29 -5.77
CA LEU A 10 6.37 -43.85 -6.07
C LEU A 10 5.79 -42.96 -4.96
N LEU A 11 6.09 -43.24 -3.69
CA LEU A 11 5.61 -42.46 -2.55
C LEU A 11 6.30 -41.10 -2.43
N THR A 12 7.58 -41.00 -2.79
CA THR A 12 8.24 -39.69 -2.87
C THR A 12 7.69 -38.90 -4.04
N ALA A 13 7.48 -39.50 -5.22
CA ALA A 13 6.94 -38.80 -6.39
C ALA A 13 5.54 -38.17 -6.16
N THR A 14 4.68 -38.80 -5.35
CA THR A 14 3.35 -38.25 -5.04
C THR A 14 3.39 -37.08 -4.05
N LEU A 15 4.31 -37.09 -3.08
CA LEU A 15 4.51 -35.98 -2.13
C LEU A 15 5.09 -34.71 -2.78
N LEU A 16 5.70 -34.85 -3.96
CA LEU A 16 6.35 -33.76 -4.71
C LEU A 16 5.40 -33.08 -5.71
N SER A 17 4.22 -33.66 -5.95
CA SER A 17 3.27 -33.17 -6.96
C SER A 17 2.47 -31.93 -6.54
N CYS A 18 2.51 -31.57 -5.25
CA CYS A 18 1.77 -30.43 -4.70
C CYS A 18 2.71 -29.29 -4.27
N GLN A 19 3.56 -28.78 -5.17
CA GLN A 19 4.14 -27.45 -4.95
C GLN A 19 3.18 -26.43 -5.56
N LYS A 20 2.43 -25.73 -4.71
CA LYS A 20 1.65 -24.56 -5.14
C LYS A 20 2.62 -23.60 -5.81
N LYS A 21 2.30 -23.15 -7.02
CA LYS A 21 3.05 -22.08 -7.69
C LYS A 21 2.85 -20.82 -6.84
N ASP A 22 3.83 -20.47 -6.02
CA ASP A 22 3.86 -19.19 -5.35
C ASP A 22 4.09 -18.14 -6.44
N ASP A 23 3.03 -17.48 -6.87
CA ASP A 23 3.18 -16.22 -7.60
C ASP A 23 3.95 -15.25 -6.68
N PRO A 24 4.87 -14.43 -7.21
CA PRO A 24 5.61 -13.49 -6.39
C PRO A 24 4.61 -12.65 -5.62
N VAL A 25 4.61 -12.77 -4.29
CA VAL A 25 3.84 -11.87 -3.43
C VAL A 25 4.46 -10.50 -3.65
N VAL A 26 3.86 -9.73 -4.54
CA VAL A 26 4.21 -8.32 -4.74
C VAL A 26 3.83 -7.64 -3.43
N SER A 27 4.83 -7.45 -2.56
CA SER A 27 4.70 -6.67 -1.35
C SER A 27 4.23 -5.28 -1.76
N ALA A 28 3.02 -4.91 -1.34
CA ALA A 28 2.49 -3.59 -1.64
C ALA A 28 3.39 -2.52 -1.00
N PRO A 29 3.68 -1.41 -1.71
CA PRO A 29 4.43 -0.32 -1.12
C PRO A 29 3.67 0.27 0.08
N THR A 30 4.40 0.57 1.15
CA THR A 30 3.87 1.34 2.28
C THR A 30 3.83 2.82 1.91
N TYR A 31 2.65 3.45 2.02
CA TYR A 31 2.49 4.89 1.83
C TYR A 31 2.43 5.60 3.18
N LEU A 32 3.16 6.70 3.32
CA LEU A 32 3.08 7.60 4.48
C LEU A 32 2.05 8.70 4.19
N VAL A 33 1.10 8.89 5.11
CA VAL A 33 0.10 9.97 5.03
C VAL A 33 0.37 10.95 6.17
N SER A 34 0.43 12.23 5.84
CA SER A 34 0.60 13.32 6.81
C SER A 34 -0.27 14.51 6.44
N THR A 35 -0.67 15.28 7.45
CA THR A 35 -1.41 16.54 7.25
C THR A 35 -0.44 17.66 6.88
N LEU A 36 -0.63 18.27 5.70
CA LEU A 36 0.18 19.40 5.27
C LEU A 36 -0.27 20.72 5.91
N ALA A 37 -1.58 20.93 6.00
CA ALA A 37 -2.17 22.12 6.61
C ALA A 37 -3.57 21.85 7.15
N GLY A 38 -4.02 22.67 8.10
CA GLY A 38 -5.33 22.59 8.73
C GLY A 38 -5.28 22.13 10.19
N THR A 39 -6.19 22.66 11.00
CA THR A 39 -6.38 22.25 12.41
C THR A 39 -7.49 21.22 12.59
N GLY A 40 -8.28 20.94 11.54
CA GLY A 40 -9.51 20.16 11.60
C GLY A 40 -10.76 20.98 11.94
N ALA A 41 -10.61 22.22 12.40
CA ALA A 41 -11.72 23.15 12.56
C ALA A 41 -12.11 23.80 11.22
N SER A 42 -13.42 23.91 10.96
CA SER A 42 -13.94 24.64 9.80
C SER A 42 -13.71 26.14 9.98
N GLY A 43 -13.12 26.79 8.97
CA GLY A 43 -12.80 28.21 9.04
C GLY A 43 -12.15 28.75 7.77
N ARG A 44 -11.71 30.02 7.83
CA ARG A 44 -11.03 30.76 6.75
C ARG A 44 -9.89 31.62 7.32
N VAL A 45 -9.23 31.12 8.37
CA VAL A 45 -8.13 31.81 9.04
C VAL A 45 -6.84 31.48 8.32
N ASP A 46 -6.11 32.51 7.91
CA ASP A 46 -4.79 32.39 7.29
C ASP A 46 -3.69 32.20 8.35
N GLY A 47 -2.55 31.69 7.89
CA GLY A 47 -1.34 31.55 8.71
C GLY A 47 -0.47 30.38 8.25
N PRO A 48 0.54 30.00 9.06
CA PRO A 48 1.28 28.75 8.87
C PRO A 48 0.33 27.55 8.74
N GLY A 49 0.76 26.51 7.99
CA GLY A 49 -0.09 25.34 7.71
C GLY A 49 -0.67 24.67 8.95
N SER A 50 0.06 24.67 10.08
CA SER A 50 -0.40 24.11 11.35
C SER A 50 -1.50 24.92 12.07
N THR A 51 -1.73 26.17 11.67
CA THR A 51 -2.73 27.07 12.29
C THR A 51 -3.82 27.53 11.34
N ALA A 52 -3.61 27.40 10.02
CA ALA A 52 -4.60 27.74 9.00
C ALA A 52 -5.87 26.88 9.15
N THR A 53 -7.02 27.42 8.75
CA THR A 53 -8.31 26.69 8.76
C THR A 53 -8.97 26.74 7.39
N PHE A 54 -9.67 25.65 7.05
CA PHE A 54 -10.35 25.48 5.77
C PHE A 54 -11.78 25.02 6.01
N ALA A 55 -12.72 25.54 5.21
CA ALA A 55 -14.14 25.23 5.32
C ALA A 55 -14.60 24.45 4.08
N GLY A 56 -14.44 23.13 4.13
CA GLY A 56 -14.90 22.22 3.08
C GLY A 56 -14.21 22.43 1.72
N PRO A 57 -12.87 22.32 1.64
CA PRO A 57 -12.18 22.37 0.35
C PRO A 57 -12.65 21.23 -0.56
N GLY A 58 -13.09 21.56 -1.77
CA GLY A 58 -13.59 20.64 -2.77
C GLY A 58 -12.63 20.40 -3.93
N GLN A 59 -11.61 21.25 -4.10
CA GLN A 59 -10.67 21.18 -5.21
C GLN A 59 -9.23 21.42 -4.75
N VAL A 60 -8.29 20.78 -5.45
CA VAL A 60 -6.84 20.99 -5.29
C VAL A 60 -6.17 21.11 -6.65
N ALA A 61 -5.15 21.96 -6.75
CA ALA A 61 -4.33 22.13 -7.95
C ALA A 61 -2.86 22.38 -7.58
N LEU A 62 -1.96 21.97 -8.46
CA LEU A 62 -0.53 22.24 -8.35
C LEU A 62 -0.11 23.15 -9.51
N ASP A 63 0.74 24.14 -9.25
CA ASP A 63 1.42 24.89 -10.30
C ASP A 63 2.75 24.23 -10.70
N ALA A 64 3.43 24.83 -11.69
CA ALA A 64 4.71 24.33 -12.18
C ALA A 64 5.87 24.53 -11.19
N GLN A 65 5.69 25.36 -10.17
CA GLN A 65 6.68 25.63 -9.12
C GLN A 65 6.49 24.72 -7.90
N GLY A 66 5.41 23.92 -7.88
CA GLY A 66 5.08 23.00 -6.79
C GLY A 66 4.25 23.63 -5.68
N ASN A 67 3.64 24.80 -5.91
CA ASN A 67 2.70 25.38 -4.95
C ASN A 67 1.36 24.65 -5.03
N LEU A 68 0.82 24.29 -3.86
CA LEU A 68 -0.48 23.65 -3.72
C LEU A 68 -1.57 24.70 -3.47
N TYR A 69 -2.56 24.72 -4.34
CA TYR A 69 -3.77 25.54 -4.23
C TYR A 69 -4.95 24.66 -3.80
N VAL A 70 -5.81 25.20 -2.95
CA VAL A 70 -6.98 24.51 -2.41
C VAL A 70 -8.18 25.47 -2.39
N ALA A 71 -9.37 24.99 -2.79
CA ALA A 71 -10.61 25.78 -2.88
C ALA A 71 -11.83 24.97 -2.42
#